data_AF-A0AAN4PCY8-F1
#
_entry.id   AF-A0AAN4PCY8-F1
#
_cell.length_a   1.000
_cell.length_b   1.000
_cell.length_c   1.000
_cell.angle_alpha   90.00
_cell.angle_beta   90.00
_cell.angle_gamma   90.00
#
_symmetry.space_group_name_H-M   'P 1'
#
loop_
_entity.id
_entity.type
_entity.pdbx_description
1 polymer ?
#
loop_
_entity_poly.entity_id
_entity_poly.type
_entity_poly.pdbx_seq_one_letter_code
_entity_poly.pdbx_strand_id
1 'polypeptide(L)'
;MGAGSSKPEGSTGSKHVFTSNAPIQFSSNLVEALQTNTETDSSRAKSLELQIQARVAQELERLREREQQTLAEIEKRLAEVKDSAPAAPSSTPNITYPAGSLNLDAPRIPFAGREYESTPAPTVAADQPINRDLSRESVNAEIEELRAKLEGRRKLVEVDERVERARNEVVTCLRLHDRRPLDCWKEVEGFKREVARLEEAFVDRVVG
;
A
#
# COMPACT_ATOMS: atom_id res chain seq x y z
N MET A 1 72.56 21.09 -18.74
CA MET A 1 73.11 21.15 -17.37
C MET A 1 72.31 22.21 -16.62
N GLY A 2 71.64 22.04 -15.49
CA GLY A 2 71.47 20.97 -14.52
C GLY A 2 70.98 21.62 -13.21
N ALA A 3 69.84 21.17 -12.70
CA ALA A 3 69.32 21.22 -11.32
C ALA A 3 69.09 22.56 -10.58
N GLY A 4 67.92 22.65 -9.92
CA GLY A 4 67.63 23.68 -8.90
C GLY A 4 66.24 23.72 -8.26
N SER A 5 65.48 22.62 -8.27
CA SER A 5 64.44 22.21 -7.30
C SER A 5 63.66 23.30 -6.51
N SER A 6 62.40 23.52 -6.90
CA SER A 6 61.33 23.88 -5.96
C SER A 6 60.02 23.16 -6.32
N LYS A 7 59.91 21.91 -5.88
CA LYS A 7 58.62 21.24 -5.62
C LYS A 7 58.17 21.62 -4.20
N PRO A 8 56.85 21.70 -3.94
CA PRO A 8 56.07 20.47 -3.92
C PRO A 8 55.03 20.42 -5.03
N GLU A 9 54.95 19.25 -5.66
CA GLU A 9 53.66 18.74 -6.10
C GLU A 9 52.96 18.19 -4.87
N GLY A 10 51.66 18.43 -4.81
CA GLY A 10 50.83 17.96 -3.73
C GLY A 10 49.42 18.52 -3.76
N SER A 11 48.68 18.20 -4.83
CA SER A 11 47.22 18.09 -4.86
C SER A 11 46.37 19.37 -4.67
N THR A 12 45.94 19.91 -5.81
CA THR A 12 44.58 20.41 -5.97
C THR A 12 43.58 19.32 -5.54
N GLY A 13 43.05 19.41 -4.31
CA GLY A 13 41.99 18.50 -3.85
C GLY A 13 42.01 18.07 -2.39
N SER A 14 42.96 18.51 -1.56
CA SER A 14 42.94 18.14 -0.14
C SER A 14 41.95 19.00 0.65
N LYS A 15 40.66 18.66 0.60
CA LYS A 15 39.68 19.07 1.62
C LYS A 15 40.21 18.54 2.95
N HIS A 16 40.73 19.41 3.81
CA HIS A 16 41.25 19.02 5.12
C HIS A 16 40.08 18.50 5.96
N VAL A 17 39.90 17.17 5.97
CA VAL A 17 38.92 16.52 6.83
C VAL A 17 39.60 16.36 8.19
N PHE A 18 39.26 17.22 9.13
CA PHE A 18 39.67 17.05 10.53
C PHE A 18 38.88 15.88 11.12
N THR A 19 39.42 14.67 10.99
CA THR A 19 38.95 13.52 11.75
C THR A 19 39.54 13.60 13.15
N SER A 20 38.77 14.08 14.11
CA SER A 20 39.15 14.04 15.52
C SER A 20 39.36 12.58 15.94
N ASN A 21 40.60 12.14 16.15
CA ASN A 21 40.94 10.80 16.64
C ASN A 21 40.74 10.66 18.17
N ALA A 22 39.97 11.57 18.78
CA ALA A 22 39.53 11.49 20.16
C ALA A 22 38.08 10.99 20.17
N PRO A 23 37.71 10.05 21.06
CA PRO A 23 36.33 9.59 21.17
C PRO A 23 35.42 10.80 21.39
N ILE A 24 34.54 11.08 20.41
CA ILE A 24 33.56 12.16 20.52
C ILE A 24 32.51 11.69 21.51
N GLN A 25 32.74 11.93 22.80
CA GLN A 25 31.77 11.64 23.84
C GLN A 25 30.80 12.81 23.91
N PHE A 26 29.59 12.61 23.41
CA PHE A 26 28.48 13.52 23.67
C PHE A 26 28.06 13.36 25.13
N SER A 27 27.76 14.48 25.81
CA SER A 27 27.19 14.39 27.15
C SER A 27 25.85 13.67 27.07
N SER A 28 25.60 12.76 28.02
CA SER A 28 24.33 12.02 28.09
C SER A 28 23.11 12.94 28.05
N ASN A 29 23.22 14.11 28.71
CA ASN A 29 22.18 15.14 28.73
C ASN A 29 21.90 15.75 27.34
N LEU A 30 22.92 15.87 26.48
CA LEU A 30 22.72 16.39 25.12
C LEU A 30 22.15 15.32 24.19
N VAL A 31 22.54 14.06 24.37
CA VAL A 31 21.93 12.93 23.65
C VAL A 31 20.47 12.78 24.04
N GLU A 32 20.15 12.85 25.33
CA GLU A 32 18.78 12.77 25.84
C GLU A 32 17.96 13.99 25.40
N ALA A 33 18.53 15.20 25.44
CA ALA A 33 17.88 16.38 24.87
C ALA A 33 17.61 16.23 23.37
N LEU A 34 18.55 15.73 22.57
CA LEU A 34 18.35 15.46 21.13
C LEU A 34 17.33 14.35 20.88
N GLN A 35 17.24 13.36 21.78
CA GLN A 35 16.22 12.30 21.73
C GLN A 35 14.82 12.82 22.12
N THR A 36 14.73 13.78 23.04
CA THR A 36 13.45 14.41 23.42
C THR A 36 13.02 15.55 22.50
N ASN A 37 13.92 16.09 21.68
CA ASN A 37 13.64 17.17 20.73
C ASN A 37 12.99 16.63 19.45
N THR A 38 11.67 16.74 19.39
CA THR A 38 10.82 16.36 18.26
C THR A 38 11.05 17.21 17.01
N GLU A 39 11.59 18.43 17.15
CA GLU A 39 11.89 19.32 16.01
C GLU A 39 12.95 18.71 15.07
N THR A 40 13.99 18.10 15.63
CA THR A 40 15.06 17.41 14.88
C THR A 40 14.55 16.18 14.16
N ASP A 41 13.60 15.46 14.76
CA ASP A 41 12.98 14.29 14.17
C ASP A 41 12.11 14.67 12.97
N SER A 42 11.35 15.78 13.06
CA SER A 42 10.57 16.28 11.92
C SER A 42 11.44 16.63 10.70
N SER A 43 12.61 17.22 10.93
CA SER A 43 13.56 17.56 9.87
C SER A 43 14.18 16.29 9.24
N ARG A 44 14.53 15.29 10.07
CA ARG A 44 15.05 14.00 9.62
C ARG A 44 13.99 13.21 8.85
N ALA A 45 12.77 13.12 9.37
CA ALA A 45 11.64 12.47 8.71
C ALA A 45 11.36 13.10 7.34
N LYS A 46 11.35 14.44 7.26
CA LYS A 46 11.18 15.15 5.97
C LYS A 46 12.32 14.86 4.98
N SER A 47 13.56 14.76 5.46
CA SER A 47 14.70 14.42 4.59
C SER A 47 14.60 13.00 4.04
N LEU A 48 14.16 12.04 4.86
CA LEU A 48 13.93 10.66 4.46
C LEU A 48 12.76 10.56 3.48
N GLU A 49 11.67 11.25 3.76
CA GLU A 49 10.50 11.32 2.88
C GLU A 49 10.88 11.83 1.48
N LEU A 50 11.66 12.91 1.40
CA LEU A 50 12.15 13.43 0.11
C LEU A 50 13.04 12.42 -0.63
N GLN A 51 13.88 11.68 0.10
CA GLN A 51 14.72 10.65 -0.50
C GLN A 51 13.88 9.47 -1.03
N ILE A 52 12.84 9.07 -0.31
CA ILE A 52 11.90 8.04 -0.75
C ILE A 52 11.19 8.50 -2.02
N GLN A 53 10.66 9.73 -2.03
CA GLN A 53 10.01 10.31 -3.20
C GLN A 53 10.94 10.33 -4.42
N ALA A 54 12.20 10.73 -4.23
CA ALA A 54 13.20 10.73 -5.31
C ALA A 54 13.45 9.32 -5.86
N ARG A 55 13.61 8.32 -4.99
CA ARG A 55 13.80 6.92 -5.42
C ARG A 55 12.56 6.38 -6.14
N VAL A 56 11.37 6.63 -5.61
CA VAL A 56 10.12 6.19 -6.24
C VAL A 56 9.95 6.83 -7.61
N ALA A 57 10.21 8.14 -7.74
CA ALA A 57 10.17 8.83 -9.02
C ALA A 57 11.14 8.22 -10.05
N GLN A 58 12.38 7.93 -9.63
CA GLN A 58 13.39 7.28 -10.47
C GLN A 58 12.95 5.87 -10.93
N GLU A 59 12.38 5.07 -10.02
CA GLU A 59 11.89 3.73 -10.38
C GLU A 59 10.66 3.79 -11.30
N LEU A 60 9.77 4.77 -11.11
CA LEU A 60 8.64 5.00 -12.00
C LEU A 60 9.08 5.40 -13.41
N GLU A 61 10.09 6.26 -13.53
CA GLU A 61 10.67 6.64 -14.82
C GLU A 61 11.28 5.42 -15.52
N ARG A 62 12.06 4.62 -14.79
CA ARG A 62 12.63 3.36 -15.29
C ARG A 62 11.56 2.38 -15.77
N LEU A 63 10.44 2.26 -15.06
CA LEU A 63 9.33 1.40 -15.48
C LEU A 63 8.64 1.94 -16.73
N ARG A 64 8.40 3.25 -16.81
CA ARG A 64 7.80 3.90 -17.99
C ARG A 64 8.64 3.69 -19.25
N GLU A 65 9.96 3.80 -19.16
CA GLU A 65 10.85 3.55 -20.29
C GLU A 65 10.74 2.10 -20.79
N ARG A 66 10.69 1.14 -19.86
CA ARG A 66 10.49 -0.28 -20.20
C ARG A 66 9.14 -0.52 -20.87
N GLU A 67 8.07 0.04 -20.31
CA GLU A 67 6.73 -0.05 -20.87
C GLU A 67 6.71 0.55 -22.28
N GLN A 68 7.28 1.75 -22.49
CA GLN A 68 7.37 2.38 -23.80
C GLN A 68 8.16 1.55 -24.81
N GLN A 69 9.28 0.93 -24.39
CA GLN A 69 10.04 0.03 -25.24
C GLN A 69 9.21 -1.20 -25.64
N THR A 70 8.47 -1.80 -24.71
CA THR A 70 7.60 -2.95 -25.02
C THR A 70 6.46 -2.57 -25.95
N LEU A 71 5.86 -1.39 -25.77
CA LEU A 71 4.82 -0.89 -26.66
C LEU A 71 5.36 -0.67 -28.07
N ALA A 72 6.53 -0.04 -28.20
CA ALA A 72 7.18 0.16 -29.49
C ALA A 72 7.53 -1.18 -30.17
N GLU A 73 7.97 -2.19 -29.41
CA GLU A 73 8.21 -3.53 -29.95
C GLU A 73 6.91 -4.17 -30.44
N ILE A 74 5.83 -4.12 -29.65
CA ILE A 74 4.52 -4.65 -30.03
C ILE A 74 3.98 -3.92 -31.27
N GLU A 75 4.09 -2.61 -31.35
CA GLU A 75 3.70 -1.81 -32.52
C GLU A 75 4.49 -2.24 -33.76
N LYS A 76 5.81 -2.46 -33.63
CA LYS A 76 6.63 -2.97 -34.72
C LYS A 76 6.20 -4.38 -35.16
N ARG A 77 5.93 -5.28 -34.21
CA ARG A 77 5.41 -6.63 -34.50
C ARG A 77 4.05 -6.58 -35.19
N LEU A 78 3.19 -5.67 -34.77
CA LEU A 78 1.87 -5.48 -35.37
C LEU A 78 2.00 -4.95 -36.81
N ALA A 79 2.94 -4.04 -37.08
CA ALA A 79 3.24 -3.57 -38.43
C ALA A 79 3.81 -4.69 -39.32
N GLU A 80 4.77 -5.47 -38.83
CA GLU A 80 5.34 -6.62 -39.55
C GLU A 80 4.28 -7.69 -39.90
N VAL A 81 3.36 -7.97 -38.98
CA VAL A 81 2.23 -8.90 -39.20
C VAL A 81 1.20 -8.31 -40.17
N LYS A 82 0.96 -6.99 -40.11
CA LYS A 82 0.02 -6.30 -41.00
C LYS A 82 0.48 -6.26 -42.47
N ASP A 83 1.78 -6.15 -42.72
CA ASP A 83 2.35 -6.20 -44.09
C ASP A 83 2.38 -7.62 -44.68
N SER A 84 2.09 -8.66 -43.88
CA SER A 84 2.05 -10.07 -44.28
C SER A 84 0.63 -10.64 -44.29
N ALA A 85 -0.35 -9.96 -44.92
CA ALA A 85 -1.73 -10.45 -45.01
C ALA A 85 -2.26 -10.59 -46.46
N PRO A 86 -2.65 -11.81 -46.91
CA PRO A 86 -3.94 -12.00 -47.56
C PRO A 86 -5.08 -12.10 -46.52
N ALA A 87 -6.30 -11.85 -46.97
CA ALA A 87 -7.51 -11.65 -46.17
C ALA A 87 -7.82 -12.74 -45.11
N ALA A 88 -8.50 -12.29 -44.05
CA ALA A 88 -8.88 -12.92 -42.78
C ALA A 88 -9.33 -14.41 -42.79
N PRO A 89 -9.23 -15.10 -41.63
CA PRO A 89 -10.36 -15.06 -40.71
C PRO A 89 -10.00 -14.73 -39.25
N SER A 90 -10.94 -14.02 -38.62
CA SER A 90 -11.23 -13.90 -37.19
C SER A 90 -10.35 -14.70 -36.21
N SER A 91 -9.42 -14.00 -35.58
CA SER A 91 -8.82 -14.36 -34.29
C SER A 91 -9.20 -13.28 -33.28
N THR A 92 -10.08 -13.63 -32.35
CA THR A 92 -10.37 -12.85 -31.16
C THR A 92 -9.06 -12.66 -30.36
N PRO A 93 -8.70 -11.43 -29.96
CA PRO A 93 -7.65 -11.27 -28.97
C PRO A 93 -8.24 -11.75 -27.65
N ASN A 94 -7.67 -12.82 -27.10
CA ASN A 94 -7.95 -13.25 -25.74
C ASN A 94 -7.31 -12.23 -24.78
N ILE A 95 -7.95 -11.06 -24.63
CA ILE A 95 -7.64 -10.12 -23.57
C ILE A 95 -8.33 -10.65 -22.32
N THR A 96 -7.59 -11.49 -21.61
CA THR A 96 -7.80 -11.70 -20.19
C THR A 96 -7.60 -10.35 -19.51
N TYR A 97 -8.70 -9.66 -19.22
CA TYR A 97 -8.65 -8.60 -18.22
C TYR A 97 -8.40 -9.29 -16.87
N PRO A 98 -7.29 -9.00 -16.16
CA PRO A 98 -7.25 -9.36 -14.75
C PRO A 98 -8.41 -8.64 -14.07
N ALA A 99 -9.27 -9.39 -13.41
CA ALA A 99 -10.25 -8.83 -12.49
C ALA A 99 -9.48 -8.11 -11.37
N GLY A 100 -9.31 -6.79 -11.50
CA GLY A 100 -8.66 -5.97 -10.50
C GLY A 100 -7.78 -4.84 -11.04
N SER A 101 -8.38 -3.82 -11.66
CA SER A 101 -7.77 -2.48 -11.64
C SER A 101 -8.83 -1.43 -11.34
N LEU A 102 -9.14 -1.31 -10.05
CA LEU A 102 -9.79 -0.13 -9.49
C LEU A 102 -8.76 1.00 -9.58
N ASN A 103 -8.75 1.74 -10.70
CA ASN A 103 -7.97 2.96 -10.81
C ASN A 103 -8.55 3.99 -9.84
N LEU A 104 -7.84 4.23 -8.72
CA LEU A 104 -8.24 5.15 -7.65
C LEU A 104 -7.98 6.63 -7.97
N ASP A 105 -7.58 6.95 -9.20
CA ASP A 105 -7.15 8.30 -9.62
C ASP A 105 -8.23 9.06 -10.42
N ALA A 106 -9.47 8.57 -10.45
CA ALA A 106 -10.58 9.34 -11.03
C ALA A 106 -10.92 10.52 -10.09
N PRO A 107 -10.87 11.78 -10.56
CA PRO A 107 -11.19 12.93 -9.74
C PRO A 107 -12.63 12.82 -9.24
N ARG A 108 -12.76 12.69 -7.93
CA ARG A 108 -14.02 12.58 -7.21
C ARG A 108 -14.84 13.83 -7.47
N ILE A 109 -15.85 13.74 -8.34
CA ILE A 109 -16.83 14.82 -8.53
C ILE A 109 -17.48 15.06 -7.15
N PRO A 110 -17.43 16.28 -6.58
CA PRO A 110 -17.97 16.52 -5.26
C PRO A 110 -19.48 16.37 -5.30
N PHE A 111 -20.01 15.61 -4.33
CA PHE A 111 -21.44 15.52 -4.03
C PHE A 111 -21.99 16.91 -3.71
N ALA A 112 -22.52 17.58 -4.74
CA ALA A 112 -23.38 18.74 -4.60
C ALA A 112 -24.80 18.31 -4.96
N GLY A 113 -25.68 18.35 -3.97
CA GLY A 113 -27.07 17.94 -4.10
C GLY A 113 -27.78 18.67 -5.24
N ARG A 114 -28.61 17.94 -5.97
CA ARG A 114 -29.60 18.54 -6.87
C ARG A 114 -30.78 17.59 -7.03
N GLU A 115 -31.81 17.93 -6.28
CA GLU A 115 -33.21 18.09 -6.70
C GLU A 115 -33.68 17.24 -7.89
N TYR A 116 -34.74 16.49 -7.62
CA TYR A 116 -35.53 15.74 -8.57
C TYR A 116 -36.10 16.71 -9.63
N GLU A 117 -35.56 16.68 -10.83
CA GLU A 117 -36.22 17.26 -12.00
C GLU A 117 -36.48 16.10 -12.97
N SER A 118 -37.71 15.60 -12.93
CA SER A 118 -38.24 14.67 -13.93
C SER A 118 -38.12 15.33 -15.31
N THR A 119 -37.23 14.82 -16.16
CA THR A 119 -37.19 15.16 -17.58
C THR A 119 -37.32 13.88 -18.43
N PRO A 120 -38.05 13.95 -19.55
CA PRO A 120 -38.63 12.78 -20.23
C PRO A 120 -37.59 11.98 -21.03
N ALA A 121 -37.94 10.72 -21.27
CA ALA A 121 -37.14 9.70 -21.92
C ALA A 121 -36.45 10.13 -23.24
N PRO A 122 -35.17 9.76 -23.46
CA PRO A 122 -34.63 9.63 -24.80
C PRO A 122 -35.04 8.26 -25.37
N THR A 123 -35.62 8.32 -26.56
CA THR A 123 -36.04 7.20 -27.39
C THR A 123 -34.87 6.34 -27.86
N VAL A 124 -34.95 5.05 -27.55
CA VAL A 124 -34.53 3.84 -28.31
C VAL A 124 -33.23 3.91 -29.13
N ALA A 125 -32.19 3.23 -28.64
CA ALA A 125 -31.25 2.48 -29.49
C ALA A 125 -30.58 1.33 -28.70
N ALA A 126 -30.88 0.10 -29.14
CA ALA A 126 -30.13 -1.15 -28.97
C ALA A 126 -29.89 -1.71 -27.55
N ASP A 127 -30.90 -2.45 -27.09
CA ASP A 127 -30.81 -3.82 -26.56
C ASP A 127 -29.41 -4.31 -26.14
N GLN A 128 -29.03 -4.06 -24.88
CA GLN A 128 -28.04 -4.91 -24.21
C GLN A 128 -28.76 -6.19 -23.78
N PRO A 129 -28.28 -7.39 -24.16
CA PRO A 129 -28.84 -8.61 -23.60
C PRO A 129 -28.54 -8.60 -22.11
N ILE A 130 -29.56 -8.36 -21.30
CA ILE A 130 -29.56 -8.76 -19.89
C ILE A 130 -29.14 -10.21 -19.92
N ASN A 131 -27.96 -10.53 -19.36
CA ASN A 131 -27.51 -11.91 -19.21
C ASN A 131 -28.47 -12.58 -18.21
N ARG A 132 -29.65 -12.98 -18.69
CA ARG A 132 -30.70 -13.67 -17.91
C ARG A 132 -30.28 -15.08 -17.54
N ASP A 133 -29.07 -15.48 -17.92
CA ASP A 133 -28.45 -16.76 -17.61
C ASP A 133 -27.61 -16.73 -16.32
N LEU A 134 -27.48 -15.58 -15.64
CA LEU A 134 -27.11 -15.55 -14.22
C LEU A 134 -28.36 -15.86 -13.38
N SER A 135 -28.75 -17.13 -13.41
CA SER A 135 -29.86 -17.63 -12.63
C SER A 135 -29.53 -17.57 -11.14
N ARG A 136 -30.55 -17.42 -10.29
CA ARG A 136 -30.39 -17.44 -8.83
C ARG A 136 -29.66 -18.72 -8.38
N GLU A 137 -29.88 -19.81 -9.10
CA GLU A 137 -29.26 -21.11 -8.89
C GLU A 137 -27.76 -21.07 -9.17
N SER A 138 -27.30 -20.41 -10.24
CA SER A 138 -25.87 -20.26 -10.55
C SER A 138 -25.13 -19.46 -9.47
N VAL A 139 -25.72 -18.35 -9.00
CA VAL A 139 -25.14 -17.51 -7.96
C VAL A 139 -25.08 -18.27 -6.63
N ASN A 140 -26.11 -19.03 -6.28
CA ASN A 140 -26.07 -19.86 -5.07
C ASN A 140 -25.01 -20.96 -5.15
N ALA A 141 -24.84 -21.59 -6.33
CA ALA A 141 -23.80 -22.59 -6.53
C ALA A 141 -22.38 -21.99 -6.39
N GLU A 142 -22.15 -20.80 -6.96
CA GLU A 142 -20.88 -20.08 -6.78
C GLU A 142 -20.64 -19.66 -5.33
N ILE A 143 -21.68 -19.25 -4.60
CA ILE A 143 -21.60 -18.93 -3.17
C ILE A 143 -21.23 -20.18 -2.35
N GLU A 144 -21.82 -21.33 -2.66
CA GLU A 144 -21.49 -22.60 -1.99
C GLU A 144 -20.05 -23.04 -2.28
N GLU A 145 -19.59 -22.89 -3.52
CA GLU A 145 -18.20 -23.18 -3.91
C GLU A 145 -17.21 -22.24 -3.18
N LEU A 146 -17.54 -20.96 -3.10
CA LEU A 146 -16.74 -19.97 -2.37
C LEU A 146 -16.71 -20.28 -0.87
N ARG A 147 -17.84 -20.69 -0.27
CA ARG A 147 -17.89 -21.13 1.13
C ARG A 147 -17.02 -22.36 1.36
N ALA A 148 -17.10 -23.37 0.50
CA ALA A 148 -16.25 -24.55 0.58
C ALA A 148 -14.75 -24.21 0.45
N LYS A 149 -14.40 -23.29 -0.45
CA LYS A 149 -13.03 -22.78 -0.60
C LYS A 149 -12.55 -21.97 0.62
N LEU A 150 -13.45 -21.24 1.27
CA LEU A 150 -13.16 -20.47 2.48
C LEU A 150 -13.02 -21.38 3.72
N GLU A 151 -13.83 -22.43 3.83
CA GLU A 151 -13.74 -23.44 4.88
C GLU A 151 -12.48 -24.31 4.73
N GLY A 152 -12.07 -24.60 3.48
CA GLY A 152 -10.82 -25.30 3.19
C GLY A 152 -9.56 -24.49 3.52
N ARG A 153 -9.67 -23.16 3.69
CA ARG A 153 -8.59 -22.36 4.26
C ARG A 153 -8.60 -22.53 5.77
N ARG A 154 -7.48 -23.04 6.31
CA ARG A 154 -7.23 -23.11 7.76
C ARG A 154 -7.53 -21.75 8.38
N LYS A 155 -8.60 -21.66 9.17
CA LYS A 155 -8.87 -20.49 10.02
C LYS A 155 -7.60 -20.24 10.84
N LEU A 156 -7.01 -19.07 10.62
CA LEU A 156 -5.77 -18.68 11.25
C LEU A 156 -6.08 -18.37 12.73
N VAL A 157 -6.04 -19.42 13.57
CA VAL A 157 -6.24 -19.39 15.02
C VAL A 157 -7.60 -18.81 15.43
N GLU A 158 -8.53 -19.67 15.84
CA GLU A 158 -9.75 -19.21 16.50
C GLU A 158 -9.35 -18.34 17.71
N VAL A 159 -9.88 -17.11 17.74
CA VAL A 159 -9.65 -16.19 18.85
C VAL A 159 -10.27 -16.83 20.09
N ASP A 160 -9.52 -16.88 21.19
CA ASP A 160 -9.98 -17.47 22.44
C ASP A 160 -11.30 -16.81 22.88
N GLU A 161 -12.31 -17.61 23.25
CA GLU A 161 -13.64 -17.16 23.67
C GLU A 161 -13.60 -16.09 24.77
N ARG A 162 -12.55 -16.10 25.60
CA ARG A 162 -12.34 -15.10 26.67
C ARG A 162 -12.08 -13.71 26.12
N VAL A 163 -11.30 -13.62 25.05
CA VAL A 163 -10.99 -12.34 24.38
C VAL A 163 -12.23 -11.83 23.62
N GLU A 164 -12.99 -12.72 23.01
CA GLU A 164 -14.25 -12.34 22.35
C GLU A 164 -15.27 -11.80 23.35
N ARG A 165 -15.38 -12.43 24.53
CA ARG A 165 -16.23 -11.94 25.62
C ARG A 165 -15.79 -10.57 26.13
N ALA A 166 -14.51 -10.41 26.44
CA ALA A 166 -13.97 -9.12 26.92
C ALA A 166 -14.12 -8.01 25.86
N ARG A 167 -13.95 -8.33 24.58
CA ARG A 167 -14.24 -7.41 23.47
C ARG A 167 -15.71 -6.98 23.45
N ASN A 168 -16.62 -7.92 23.61
CA ASN A 168 -18.06 -7.62 23.62
C ASN A 168 -18.45 -6.75 24.83
N GLU A 169 -17.83 -6.94 25.99
CA GLU A 169 -18.03 -6.10 27.17
C GLU A 169 -17.59 -4.66 26.93
N VAL A 170 -16.39 -4.46 26.34
CA VAL A 170 -15.91 -3.12 25.93
C VAL A 170 -16.86 -2.48 24.93
N VAL A 171 -17.26 -3.21 23.89
CA VAL A 171 -18.18 -2.69 22.86
C VAL A 171 -19.53 -2.33 23.46
N THR A 172 -20.03 -3.13 24.40
CA THR A 172 -21.30 -2.87 25.08
C THR A 172 -21.21 -1.62 25.94
N CYS A 173 -20.13 -1.47 26.72
CA CYS A 173 -19.92 -0.28 27.54
C CYS A 173 -19.79 0.98 26.67
N LEU A 174 -18.99 0.93 25.60
CA LEU A 174 -18.80 2.07 24.71
C LEU A 174 -20.09 2.48 24.00
N ARG A 175 -20.96 1.52 23.63
CA ARG A 175 -22.29 1.81 23.08
C ARG A 175 -23.25 2.45 24.08
N LEU A 176 -23.14 2.08 25.36
CA LEU A 176 -23.93 2.70 26.43
C LEU A 176 -23.41 4.11 26.77
N HIS A 177 -22.09 4.31 26.64
CA HIS A 177 -21.38 5.54 26.98
C HIS A 177 -20.71 6.20 25.75
N ASP A 178 -21.43 6.36 24.64
CA ASP A 178 -20.91 6.86 23.35
C ASP A 178 -20.17 8.22 23.44
N ARG A 179 -20.55 9.06 24.40
CA ARG A 179 -19.97 10.39 24.61
C ARG A 179 -19.01 10.46 25.80
N ARG A 180 -18.84 9.37 26.54
CA ARG A 180 -18.02 9.29 27.76
C ARG A 180 -17.18 8.01 27.78
N PRO A 181 -16.19 7.88 26.88
CA PRO A 181 -15.35 6.69 26.78
C PRO A 181 -14.52 6.41 28.04
N LEU A 182 -14.32 7.42 28.90
CA LEU A 182 -13.62 7.27 30.18
C LEU A 182 -14.38 6.44 31.21
N ASP A 183 -15.70 6.26 31.06
CA ASP A 183 -16.49 5.45 31.99
C ASP A 183 -16.19 3.94 31.83
N CYS A 184 -15.69 3.53 30.65
CA CYS A 184 -15.46 2.14 30.26
C CYS A 184 -14.03 1.64 30.46
N TRP A 185 -13.26 2.28 31.34
CA TRP A 185 -11.85 1.99 31.52
C TRP A 185 -11.60 0.59 32.12
N LYS A 186 -12.52 0.08 32.95
CA LYS A 186 -12.38 -1.24 33.60
C LYS A 186 -12.48 -2.37 32.58
N GLU A 187 -13.42 -2.25 31.65
CA GLU A 187 -13.67 -3.18 30.57
C GLU A 187 -12.46 -3.21 29.62
N VAL A 188 -11.90 -2.03 29.33
CA VAL A 188 -10.68 -1.90 28.51
C VAL A 188 -9.48 -2.55 29.19
N GLU A 189 -9.29 -2.36 30.50
CA GLU A 189 -8.21 -3.02 31.25
C GLU A 189 -8.42 -4.54 31.32
N GLY A 190 -9.67 -5.01 31.43
CA GLY A 190 -10.01 -6.43 31.33
C GLY A 190 -9.63 -7.03 29.97
N PHE A 191 -9.98 -6.34 28.88
CA PHE A 191 -9.63 -6.74 27.52
C PHE A 191 -8.10 -6.78 27.31
N LYS A 192 -7.37 -5.76 27.76
CA LYS A 192 -5.90 -5.72 27.67
C LYS A 192 -5.24 -6.90 28.37
N ARG A 193 -5.76 -7.31 29.53
CA ARG A 193 -5.24 -8.48 30.27
C ARG A 193 -5.40 -9.77 29.48
N GLU A 194 -6.56 -9.98 28.87
CA GLU A 194 -6.81 -11.19 28.06
C GLU A 194 -5.99 -11.20 26.77
N VAL A 195 -5.78 -10.03 26.15
CA VAL A 195 -4.88 -9.89 24.99
C VAL A 195 -3.44 -10.16 25.38
N ALA A 196 -2.95 -9.59 26.49
CA ALA A 196 -1.59 -9.81 26.97
C ALA A 196 -1.29 -11.30 27.22
N ARG A 197 -2.27 -12.05 27.74
CA ARG A 197 -2.17 -13.52 27.91
C ARG A 197 -2.01 -14.25 26.57
N LEU A 198 -2.75 -13.84 25.53
CA LEU A 198 -2.61 -14.43 24.19
C LEU A 198 -1.31 -14.03 23.52
N GLU A 199 -0.88 -12.79 23.70
CA GLU A 199 0.39 -12.28 23.17
C GLU A 199 1.57 -13.01 23.80
N GLU A 200 1.58 -13.23 25.12
CA GLU A 200 2.61 -14.01 25.82
C GLU A 200 2.72 -15.43 25.23
N ALA A 201 1.59 -16.15 25.14
CA ALA A 201 1.56 -17.48 24.54
C ALA A 201 1.96 -17.53 23.06
N PHE A 202 1.73 -16.43 22.32
CA PHE A 202 2.18 -16.30 20.94
C PHE A 202 3.69 -16.03 20.86
N VAL A 203 4.20 -15.12 21.69
CA VAL A 203 5.63 -14.80 21.76
C VAL A 203 6.43 -16.03 22.17
N ASP A 204 5.98 -16.78 23.17
CA ASP A 204 6.60 -18.05 23.58
C ASP A 204 6.67 -19.07 22.44
N ARG A 205 5.62 -19.15 21.60
CA ARG A 205 5.61 -20.05 20.44
C ARG A 205 6.54 -19.61 19.31
N VAL A 206 6.74 -18.30 19.15
CA VAL A 206 7.48 -17.73 18.01
C VAL A 206 8.96 -17.57 18.33
N VAL A 207 9.29 -17.29 19.59
CA VAL A 207 10.66 -17.01 20.05
C VAL A 207 11.27 -18.20 20.81
N GLY A 208 10.46 -19.05 21.45
CA GLY A 208 10.89 -20.27 22.16
C GLY A 208 10.97 -21.49 21.26
#